data_AF-W4LKP8-F1
#
_entry.id   AF-W4LKP8-F1
#
_cell.length_a   1.000
_cell.length_b   1.000
_cell.length_c   1.000
_cell.angle_alpha   90.00
_cell.angle_beta   90.00
_cell.angle_gamma   90.00
#
_symmetry.space_group_name_H-M   'P 1'
#
loop_
_entity.id
_entity.type
_entity.pdbx_description
1 polymer ?
#
loop_
_entity_poly.entity_id
_entity_poly.type
_entity_poly.pdbx_seq_one_letter_code
_entity_poly.pdbx_strand_id
1 'polypeptide(L)'
;MVVLDTPTNAAGRPTHAVLIIEVTESSLTYDRDHKGPLYAAAGIGEYWLINLRERCLELYRQPVPDPASFSGWSYQDRQVLLEGDRVNPLAAPDIGRVIDRLFPSI
;
A
#
# COMPACT_ATOMS: atom_id res chain seq x y z
N MET A 1 8.07 3.60 3.37
CA MET A 1 8.61 2.55 2.46
C MET A 1 9.17 1.39 3.27
N VAL A 2 8.40 0.31 3.41
CA VAL A 2 8.91 -0.98 3.90
C VAL A 2 8.95 -1.90 2.68
N VAL A 3 10.15 -2.32 2.27
CA VAL A 3 10.32 -3.27 1.14
C VAL A 3 10.59 -4.64 1.74
N LEU A 4 9.65 -5.57 1.59
CA LEU A 4 9.84 -6.97 1.97
C LEU A 4 10.35 -7.75 0.75
N ASP A 5 11.36 -8.59 0.93
CA ASP A 5 11.91 -9.57 -0.03
C ASP A 5 11.85 -9.23 -1.54
N THR A 6 12.89 -8.55 -2.04
CA THR A 6 13.06 -8.32 -3.49
C THR A 6 14.41 -8.78 -4.03
N PRO A 7 14.50 -9.05 -5.36
CA PRO A 7 15.77 -9.22 -6.04
C PRO A 7 16.68 -8.04 -5.73
N THR A 8 17.83 -8.34 -5.14
CA THR A 8 18.83 -7.34 -4.79
C THR A 8 19.83 -7.16 -5.93
N ASN A 9 20.34 -5.95 -6.11
CA ASN A 9 21.48 -5.75 -7.00
C ASN A 9 22.77 -6.32 -6.38
N ALA A 10 23.89 -6.25 -7.10
CA ALA A 10 25.20 -6.72 -6.61
C ALA A 10 25.64 -6.11 -5.25
N ALA A 11 25.02 -5.01 -4.81
CA ALA A 11 25.27 -4.35 -3.53
C ALA A 11 24.24 -4.69 -2.44
N GLY A 12 23.37 -5.70 -2.65
CA GLY A 12 22.36 -6.12 -1.68
C GLY A 12 21.17 -5.16 -1.55
N ARG A 13 21.00 -4.21 -2.48
CA ARG A 13 19.91 -3.22 -2.41
C ARG A 13 18.67 -3.71 -3.16
N PRO A 14 17.46 -3.57 -2.59
CA PRO A 14 16.22 -3.79 -3.30
C PRO A 14 16.20 -3.07 -4.64
N THR A 15 15.91 -3.79 -5.72
CA THR A 15 15.77 -3.19 -7.06
C THR A 15 14.34 -2.75 -7.34
N HIS A 16 13.37 -3.35 -6.64
CA HIS A 16 11.94 -3.11 -6.80
C HIS A 16 11.26 -3.14 -5.43
N ALA A 17 10.09 -2.54 -5.33
CA ALA A 17 9.21 -2.66 -4.16
C ALA A 17 8.09 -3.65 -4.49
N VAL A 18 7.78 -4.56 -3.56
CA VAL A 18 6.64 -5.50 -3.67
C VAL A 18 5.44 -5.07 -2.85
N LEU A 19 5.66 -4.16 -1.90
CA LEU A 19 4.66 -3.54 -1.05
C LEU A 19 5.12 -2.11 -0.74
N ILE A 20 4.20 -1.15 -0.82
CA ILE A 20 4.39 0.18 -0.25
C ILE A 20 3.41 0.36 0.90
N ILE A 21 3.91 0.83 2.04
CA ILE A 21 3.10 1.24 3.18
C ILE A 21 3.39 2.72 3.44
N GLU A 22 2.34 3.52 3.41
CA GLU A 22 2.34 4.93 3.80
C GLU A 22 1.45 5.12 5.02
N VAL A 23 1.88 5.98 5.94
CA VAL A 23 1.12 6.35 7.15
C VAL A 23 0.73 7.80 6.99
N THR A 24 -0.57 8.08 7.06
CA THR A 24 -1.12 9.41 6.77
C THR A 24 -2.02 9.91 7.88
N GLU A 25 -1.82 11.17 8.27
CA GLU A 25 -2.68 11.89 9.22
C GLU A 25 -3.39 13.08 8.55
N SER A 26 -2.73 13.81 7.65
CA SER A 26 -3.30 14.98 6.97
C SER A 26 -3.10 14.98 5.45
N SER A 27 -2.27 14.08 4.91
CA SER A 27 -1.91 14.03 3.49
C SER A 27 -2.73 13.02 2.69
N LEU A 28 -3.87 12.56 3.22
CA LEU A 28 -4.67 11.45 2.67
C LEU A 28 -4.97 11.60 1.18
N THR A 29 -5.48 12.76 0.76
CA THR A 29 -5.78 13.05 -0.66
C THR A 29 -4.53 13.00 -1.54
N TYR A 30 -3.39 13.49 -1.05
CA TYR A 30 -2.14 13.44 -1.82
C TYR A 30 -1.62 12.00 -1.94
N ASP A 31 -1.61 11.25 -0.85
CA ASP A 31 -1.16 9.86 -0.86
C ASP A 31 -2.08 8.97 -1.73
N ARG A 32 -3.39 9.26 -1.74
CA ARG A 32 -4.38 8.55 -2.56
C ARG A 32 -4.32 8.93 -4.04
N ASP A 33 -4.39 10.23 -4.33
CA ASP A 33 -4.67 10.72 -5.70
C ASP A 33 -3.39 11.05 -6.47
N HIS A 34 -2.25 11.22 -5.79
CA HIS A 34 -0.96 11.48 -6.44
C HIS A 34 -0.03 10.27 -6.35
N LYS A 35 0.27 9.78 -5.15
CA LYS A 35 1.23 8.68 -4.99
C LYS A 35 0.66 7.33 -5.45
N GLY A 36 -0.57 7.01 -5.09
CA GLY A 36 -1.25 5.76 -5.47
C GLY A 36 -1.13 5.44 -6.97
N PRO A 37 -1.56 6.36 -7.86
CA PRO A 37 -1.39 6.19 -9.31
C PRO A 37 0.06 5.97 -9.76
N LEU A 38 1.04 6.68 -9.18
CA LEU A 38 2.46 6.48 -9.53
C LEU A 38 2.95 5.09 -9.13
N TYR A 39 2.50 4.58 -7.99
CA TYR A 39 2.82 3.21 -7.56
C TYR A 39 2.18 2.16 -8.49
N ALA A 40 0.94 2.39 -8.92
CA ALA A 40 0.29 1.53 -9.91
C ALA A 40 1.03 1.55 -11.25
N ALA A 41 1.43 2.72 -11.73
CA ALA A 41 2.23 2.88 -12.96
C ALA A 41 3.61 2.22 -12.86
N ALA A 42 4.19 2.16 -11.66
CA ALA A 42 5.43 1.44 -11.39
C ALA A 42 5.25 -0.09 -11.28
N GLY A 43 4.02 -0.61 -11.44
CA GLY A 43 3.71 -2.04 -11.39
C GLY A 43 3.75 -2.65 -9.99
N ILE A 44 3.67 -1.83 -8.94
CA ILE A 44 3.66 -2.32 -7.56
C ILE A 44 2.32 -3.02 -7.33
N GLY A 45 2.35 -4.30 -6.93
CA GLY A 45 1.15 -5.11 -6.82
C GLY A 45 0.25 -4.77 -5.62
N GLU A 46 0.82 -4.13 -4.60
CA GLU A 46 0.13 -3.82 -3.34
C GLU A 46 0.58 -2.49 -2.73
N TYR A 47 -0.39 -1.66 -2.36
CA TYR A 47 -0.18 -0.40 -1.67
C TYR A 47 -1.13 -0.27 -0.47
N TRP A 48 -0.56 0.04 0.69
CA TRP A 48 -1.26 0.21 1.95
C TRP A 48 -1.18 1.67 2.38
N LEU A 49 -2.33 2.28 2.66
CA LEU A 49 -2.43 3.62 3.21
C LEU A 49 -3.08 3.55 4.58
N ILE A 50 -2.28 3.71 5.63
CA ILE A 50 -2.72 3.69 7.02
C ILE A 50 -3.24 5.08 7.37
N ASN A 51 -4.56 5.24 7.41
CA ASN A 51 -5.24 6.49 7.73
C ASN A 51 -5.40 6.61 9.25
N LEU A 52 -4.54 7.41 9.88
CA LEU A 52 -4.54 7.62 11.34
C LEU A 52 -5.75 8.40 11.84
N ARG A 53 -6.36 9.26 11.01
CA ARG A 53 -7.54 10.05 11.40
C ARG A 53 -8.79 9.19 11.54
N GLU A 54 -9.01 8.32 10.57
CA GLU A 54 -10.18 7.44 10.54
C GLU A 54 -9.89 6.06 11.16
N ARG A 55 -8.64 5.83 11.61
CA ARG A 55 -8.16 4.57 12.19
C ARG A 55 -8.49 3.35 11.31
N CYS A 56 -8.21 3.46 10.02
CA CYS A 56 -8.44 2.41 9.05
C CYS A 56 -7.23 2.21 8.13
N LEU A 57 -7.14 1.01 7.54
CA LEU A 57 -6.22 0.71 6.45
C LEU A 57 -6.97 0.77 5.13
N GLU A 58 -6.53 1.61 4.21
CA GLU A 58 -6.94 1.52 2.82
C GLU A 58 -5.94 0.64 2.06
N LEU A 59 -6.45 -0.49 1.57
CA LEU A 59 -5.71 -1.50 0.83
C LEU A 59 -5.98 -1.34 -0.66
N TYR A 60 -4.93 -1.23 -1.46
CA TYR A 60 -4.98 -1.09 -2.91
C TYR A 60 -4.21 -2.21 -3.60
N ARG A 61 -4.86 -2.88 -4.56
CA ARG A 61 -4.30 -4.02 -5.31
C ARG A 61 -4.76 -4.01 -6.76
N GLN A 62 -4.13 -4.85 -7.58
CA GLN A 62 -4.43 -5.02 -9.00
C GLN A 62 -4.23 -3.71 -9.79
N PRO A 63 -2.99 -3.28 -10.04
CA PRO A 63 -2.73 -2.11 -10.87
C PRO A 63 -3.22 -2.35 -12.30
N VAL A 64 -3.96 -1.39 -12.85
CA VAL A 64 -4.56 -1.45 -14.19
C VAL A 64 -4.39 -0.13 -14.93
N PRO A 65 -4.34 -0.14 -16.28
CA PRO A 65 -4.41 1.07 -17.07
C PRO A 65 -5.73 1.82 -16.80
N ASP A 66 -5.61 3.12 -16.57
CA ASP A 66 -6.73 4.01 -16.27
C ASP A 66 -6.49 5.38 -16.93
N PRO A 67 -7.13 5.66 -18.08
CA PRO A 67 -6.99 6.93 -18.78
C PRO A 67 -7.49 8.15 -18.00
N ALA A 68 -8.31 7.96 -16.96
CA ALA A 68 -8.79 9.06 -16.12
C ALA A 68 -7.78 9.45 -15.03
N SER A 69 -6.82 8.58 -14.73
CA SER A 69 -5.73 8.85 -13.81
C SER A 69 -4.63 9.67 -14.47
N PHE A 70 -4.02 10.61 -13.75
CA PHE A 70 -2.95 11.46 -14.28
C PHE A 70 -1.69 10.68 -14.70
N SER A 71 -1.48 9.48 -14.13
CA SER A 71 -0.36 8.60 -14.49
C SER A 71 -0.71 7.62 -15.60
N GLY A 72 -1.98 7.55 -16.02
CA GLY A 72 -2.51 6.50 -16.89
C GLY A 72 -2.74 5.16 -16.20
N TRP A 73 -2.57 5.07 -14.87
CA TRP A 73 -2.74 3.85 -14.08
C TRP A 73 -3.45 4.12 -12.75
N SER A 74 -4.20 3.14 -12.28
CA SER A 74 -4.81 3.12 -10.95
C SER A 74 -4.87 1.70 -10.41
N TYR A 75 -5.32 1.54 -9.17
CA TYR A 75 -5.60 0.23 -8.59
C TYR A 75 -7.09 -0.09 -8.76
N GLN A 76 -7.38 -1.29 -9.28
CA GLN A 76 -8.76 -1.74 -9.48
C GLN A 76 -9.42 -2.18 -8.18
N ASP A 77 -8.68 -2.88 -7.32
CA ASP A 77 -9.16 -3.36 -6.02
C ASP A 77 -8.79 -2.35 -4.94
N ARG A 78 -9.81 -1.82 -4.28
CA ARG A 78 -9.67 -0.95 -3.10
C ARG A 78 -10.58 -1.46 -2.00
N GLN A 79 -9.98 -1.73 -0.84
CA GLN A 79 -10.69 -2.16 0.37
C GLN A 79 -10.35 -1.22 1.52
N VAL A 80 -11.31 -1.02 2.42
CA VAL A 80 -11.08 -0.31 3.69
C VAL A 80 -11.24 -1.34 4.80
N LEU A 81 -10.19 -1.56 5.55
CA LEU A 81 -10.14 -2.50 6.67
C LEU A 81 -10.09 -1.71 7.97
N LEU A 82 -10.93 -2.10 8.93
CA LEU A 82 -11.10 -1.45 10.21
C LEU A 82 -10.34 -2.23 11.31
N GLU A 83 -10.33 -1.65 12.51
CA GLU A 83 -9.94 -2.37 13.71
C GLU A 83 -10.71 -3.70 13.87
N GLY A 84 -10.02 -4.75 14.27
CA GLY A 84 -10.48 -6.14 14.33
C GLY A 84 -10.23 -6.93 13.05
N ASP A 85 -10.11 -6.28 11.89
CA ASP A 85 -9.85 -6.98 10.63
C ASP A 85 -8.45 -7.57 10.57
N ARG A 86 -8.26 -8.47 9.60
CA ARG A 86 -6.97 -9.08 9.29
C ARG A 86 -6.59 -8.85 7.84
N VAL A 87 -5.32 -8.60 7.61
CA VAL A 87 -4.74 -8.50 6.27
C VAL A 87 -3.46 -9.31 6.19
N ASN A 88 -3.25 -9.94 5.04
CA ASN A 88 -2.01 -10.64 4.71
C ASN A 88 -1.40 -9.91 3.49
N PRO A 89 -0.13 -9.49 3.55
CA PRO A 89 0.57 -8.93 2.39
C PRO A 89 0.65 -9.94 1.25
N LEU A 90 0.54 -9.49 0.00
CA LEU A 90 0.72 -10.36 -1.18
C LEU A 90 2.12 -10.98 -1.22
N ALA A 91 3.14 -10.22 -0.80
CA ALA A 91 4.53 -10.67 -0.74
C ALA A 91 4.82 -11.64 0.43
N ALA A 92 3.91 -11.75 1.40
CA ALA A 92 4.07 -12.60 2.58
C ALA A 92 2.70 -13.14 3.04
N PRO A 93 2.05 -14.02 2.24
CA PRO A 93 0.66 -14.41 2.43
C PRO A 93 0.41 -15.17 3.73
N ASP A 94 1.43 -15.77 4.33
CA ASP A 94 1.34 -16.50 5.59
C ASP A 94 1.47 -15.59 6.83
N ILE A 95 1.81 -14.31 6.62
CA ILE A 95 2.08 -13.35 7.67
C ILE A 95 0.83 -12.50 7.93
N GLY A 96 -0.13 -13.08 8.63
CA GLY A 96 -1.34 -12.35 9.02
C GLY A 96 -1.06 -11.22 10.00
N ARG A 97 -1.68 -10.06 9.77
CA ARG A 97 -1.63 -8.87 10.62
C ARG A 97 -3.03 -8.46 11.03
N VAL A 98 -3.23 -8.21 12.33
CA VAL A 98 -4.46 -7.61 12.85
C VAL A 98 -4.31 -6.10 12.75
N ILE A 99 -5.34 -5.43 12.23
CA ILE A 99 -5.31 -3.99 11.94
C ILE A 99 -5.10 -3.14 13.21
N ASP A 100 -5.62 -3.56 14.36
CA ASP A 100 -5.43 -2.86 15.66
C ASP A 100 -3.96 -2.61 15.99
N ARG A 101 -3.08 -3.51 15.57
CA ARG A 101 -1.64 -3.43 15.84
C ARG A 101 -0.91 -2.45 14.94
N LEU A 102 -1.61 -1.82 13.98
CA LEU A 102 -1.06 -0.79 13.11
C LEU A 102 -1.20 0.61 13.71
N PHE A 103 -2.06 0.79 14.71
CA PHE A 103 -2.32 2.08 15.34
C PHE A 103 -1.75 2.13 16.76
N PRO A 104 -1.26 3.28 17.23
CA PRO A 104 -0.92 3.46 18.63
C PRO A 104 -2.11 3.16 19.54
N SER A 105 -1.83 2.50 20.67
CA SER A 105 -2.79 2.36 21.77
C SER A 105 -3.08 3.75 22.34
N ILE A 106 -4.36 4.01 22.61
CA ILE A 106 -4.85 5.21 23.30
C ILE A 106 -4.61 5.09 24.81
#